data_AF-A0A1B8NYX6-F1
#
_entry.id   AF-A0A1B8NYX6-F1
#
_cell.length_a   1.000
_cell.length_b   1.000
_cell.length_c   1.000
_cell.angle_alpha   90.00
_cell.angle_beta   90.00
_cell.angle_gamma   90.00
#
_symmetry.space_group_name_H-M   'P 1'
#
loop_
_entity.id
_entity.type
_entity.pdbx_description
1 polymer ?
#
loop_
_entity_poly.entity_id
_entity_poly.type
_entity_poly.pdbx_seq_one_letter_code
_entity_poly.pdbx_strand_id
1 'polypeptide(L)' 'MVITIEPGLYMPDDEDLPAAFRGIGIRIEDDVAVTAEGCEVLTRAAPKQVADIEALMDEK' A
#
# COMPACT_ATOMS: atom_id res chain seq x y z
N MET A 1 1.22 19.11 -10.93
CA MET A 1 0.52 17.90 -11.43
C MET A 1 0.28 17.00 -10.23
N VAL A 2 -0.86 16.31 -10.14
CA VAL A 2 -1.14 15.32 -9.08
C VAL A 2 -1.41 13.98 -9.76
N ILE A 3 -0.77 12.92 -9.27
CA ILE A 3 -0.90 11.55 -9.79
C ILE A 3 -1.00 10.56 -8.62
N THR A 4 -1.59 9.39 -8.86
CA THR A 4 -1.56 8.27 -7.93
C THR A 4 -0.26 7.48 -8.09
N ILE A 5 0.23 6.93 -6.99
CA ILE A 5 1.30 5.92 -6.97
C ILE A 5 0.73 4.68 -6.27
N GLU A 6 0.38 3.66 -7.06
CA GLU A 6 -0.52 2.57 -6.62
C GLU A 6 -0.06 1.14 -6.98
N PRO A 7 1.18 0.72 -6.66
CA PRO A 7 1.63 -0.63 -6.94
C PRO A 7 0.79 -1.69 -6.20
N GLY A 8 0.49 -2.80 -6.87
CA GLY A 8 -0.21 -3.93 -6.30
C GLY A 8 0.29 -5.28 -6.79
N LEU A 9 0.13 -6.29 -5.95
CA LEU A 9 0.39 -7.70 -6.24
C LEU A 9 -0.87 -8.50 -5.95
N TYR A 10 -1.20 -9.39 -6.88
CA TYR A 10 -2.41 -10.22 -6.81
C TYR A 10 -2.00 -11.66 -7.13
N MET A 11 -2.07 -12.51 -6.12
CA MET A 11 -1.69 -13.91 -6.22
C MET A 11 -2.94 -14.73 -6.52
N PRO A 12 -3.00 -15.47 -7.64
CA PRO A 12 -4.11 -16.37 -7.89
C PRO A 12 -4.17 -17.47 -6.82
N ASP A 13 -5.35 -18.08 -6.65
CA ASP A 13 -5.46 -19.31 -5.89
C ASP A 13 -5.02 -20.49 -6.77
N ASP A 14 -3.70 -20.69 -6.82
CA ASP A 14 -3.02 -21.66 -7.70
C ASP A 14 -2.08 -22.57 -6.89
N GLU A 15 -2.05 -23.85 -7.23
CA GLU A 15 -1.21 -24.85 -6.57
C GLU A 15 0.29 -24.61 -6.77
N ASP A 16 0.68 -23.89 -7.83
CA ASP A 16 2.07 -23.53 -8.12
C ASP A 16 2.64 -22.46 -7.15
N LEU A 17 1.80 -21.85 -6.32
CA LEU A 17 2.21 -20.89 -5.29
C LEU A 17 2.30 -21.55 -3.91
N PRO A 18 3.21 -21.09 -3.02
CA PRO A 18 3.15 -21.47 -1.61
C PRO A 18 1.78 -21.14 -1.00
N ALA A 19 1.20 -22.08 -0.27
CA ALA A 19 -0.17 -21.96 0.26
C ALA A 19 -0.41 -20.67 1.07
N ALA A 20 0.61 -20.15 1.75
CA ALA A 20 0.53 -18.91 2.53
C ALA A 20 0.29 -17.64 1.69
N PHE A 21 0.49 -17.69 0.37
CA PHE A 21 0.34 -16.52 -0.51
C PHE A 21 -0.87 -16.62 -1.46
N ARG A 22 -1.52 -17.78 -1.56
CA ARG A 22 -2.63 -18.01 -2.50
C ARG A 22 -3.83 -17.14 -2.17
N GLY A 23 -4.45 -16.56 -3.19
CA GLY A 23 -5.64 -15.73 -3.05
C GLY A 23 -5.43 -14.39 -2.33
N ILE A 24 -4.18 -13.99 -2.05
CA ILE A 24 -3.86 -12.71 -1.42
C ILE A 24 -3.73 -11.63 -2.49
N GLY A 25 -4.42 -10.51 -2.28
CA GLY A 25 -4.28 -9.29 -3.07
C GLY A 25 -3.93 -8.10 -2.18
N ILE A 26 -2.87 -7.37 -2.54
CA ILE A 26 -2.40 -6.20 -1.80
C ILE A 26 -2.12 -5.08 -2.79
N ARG A 27 -2.61 -3.86 -2.48
CA ARG A 27 -2.26 -2.61 -3.17
C ARG A 27 -2.08 -1.52 -2.12
N ILE A 28 -1.05 -0.70 -2.28
CA ILE A 28 -0.84 0.50 -1.46
C ILE A 28 -0.85 1.69 -2.42
N GLU A 29 -1.63 2.71 -2.10
CA GLU A 29 -1.88 3.85 -2.97
C GLU A 29 -1.73 5.17 -2.21
N ASP A 30 -1.10 6.15 -2.86
CA ASP A 30 -1.07 7.53 -2.41
C ASP A 30 -1.28 8.52 -3.55
N ASP A 31 -1.86 9.66 -3.21
CA ASP A 31 -1.89 10.85 -4.07
C ASP A 31 -0.60 11.66 -3.89
N VAL A 32 0.11 11.90 -4.99
CA VAL A 32 1.40 12.58 -5.01
C VAL A 32 1.35 13.81 -5.90
N ALA A 33 1.62 14.97 -5.30
CA ALA A 33 1.81 16.22 -6.02
C ALA A 33 3.28 16.37 -6.47
N VAL A 34 3.50 16.55 -7.78
CA VAL A 34 4.83 16.89 -8.32
C VAL A 34 5.08 18.39 -8.11
N THR A 35 6.21 18.72 -7.48
CA THR A 35 6.67 20.08 -7.16
C THR A 35 7.92 20.41 -7.97
N ALA A 36 8.45 21.63 -7.85
CA ALA A 36 9.67 22.02 -8.58
C ALA A 36 10.92 21.32 -8.02
N GLU A 37 10.94 21.00 -6.72
CA GLU A 37 12.07 20.41 -6.02
C GLU A 37 11.93 18.89 -5.79
N GLY A 38 10.78 18.29 -6.12
CA GLY A 38 10.50 16.88 -5.89
C GLY A 38 9.01 16.55 -5.87
N CYS A 39 8.53 15.94 -4.78
CA CYS A 39 7.12 15.59 -4.63
C CYS A 39 6.62 15.75 -3.18
N GLU A 40 5.32 15.95 -3.05
CA GLU A 40 4.60 15.95 -1.78
C GLU A 40 3.55 14.84 -1.78
N VAL A 41 3.52 14.03 -0.71
CA VAL A 41 2.55 12.95 -0.53
C VAL A 41 1.35 13.49 0.26
N LEU A 42 0.24 13.70 -0.44
CA LEU A 42 -0.95 14.37 0.10
C LEU A 42 -1.73 13.47 1.08
N THR A 43 -1.69 12.15 0.85
CA THR A 43 -2.41 11.13 1.63
C THR A 43 -1.56 10.48 2.72
N ARG A 44 -0.41 11.08 3.07
CA ARG A 44 0.57 10.51 4.01
C ARG A 44 0.05 10.22 5.43
N ALA A 45 -1.11 10.76 5.79
CA ALA A 45 -1.71 10.57 7.10
C ALA A 45 -2.31 9.16 7.30
N ALA A 46 -2.67 8.47 6.21
CA ALA A 46 -3.08 7.08 6.30
C ALA A 46 -1.85 6.18 6.60
N PRO A 47 -1.84 5.42 7.69
CA PRO A 47 -0.73 4.53 8.01
C PRO A 47 -0.64 3.41 6.98
N LYS A 48 0.59 3.10 6.57
CA LYS A 48 0.89 2.10 5.53
C LYS A 48 2.14 1.29 5.79
N GLN A 49 2.92 1.64 6.81
CA GLN A 49 3.95 0.75 7.35
C GLN A 49 3.27 -0.31 8.21
N VAL A 50 3.79 -1.54 8.18
CA VAL A 50 3.22 -2.67 8.93
C VAL A 50 3.07 -2.32 10.41
N ALA A 51 4.13 -1.81 11.04
CA ALA A 51 4.12 -1.46 12.46
C ALA A 51 3.10 -0.36 12.81
N ASP A 52 2.90 0.63 11.94
CA ASP A 52 1.93 1.71 12.16
C ASP A 52 0.49 1.19 12.06
N ILE A 53 0.23 0.28 11.11
CA ILE A 53 -1.08 -0.37 10.96
C ILE A 53 -1.36 -1.27 12.16
N GLU A 54 -0.42 -2.13 12.55
CA GLU A 54 -0.57 -3.03 13.70
C GLU A 54 -0.83 -2.23 14.99
N ALA A 55 -0.05 -1.16 15.23
CA ALA A 55 -0.25 -0.28 16.38
C ALA A 55 -1.66 0.36 16.37
N LEU A 56 -2.11 0.90 15.23
CA LEU A 56 -3.45 1.47 15.11
C LEU A 56 -4.57 0.44 15.33
N MET A 57 -4.40 -0.79 14.84
CA MET A 57 -5.40 -1.86 15.02
C MET A 57 -5.48 -2.38 16.46
N ASP A 58 -4.40 -2.24 17.22
CA ASP A 58 -4.34 -2.62 18.63
C ASP A 58 -4.90 -1.54 19.57
N GLU A 59 -5.12 -0.30 19.09
CA GLU A 59 -5.81 0.75 19.84
C GLU A 59 -7.29 0.38 20.03
N LYS A 60 -7.71 0.24 21.31
CA LYS A 60 -9.09 -0.10 21.70
C LYS A 60 -10.01 1.11 21.80
#